data_AF-A0A7C9CBY2-F1
#
_entry.id   AF-A0A7C9CBY2-F1
#
_cell.length_a   1.000
_cell.length_b   1.000
_cell.length_c   1.000
_cell.angle_alpha   90.00
_cell.angle_beta   90.00
_cell.angle_gamma   90.00
#
_symmetry.space_group_name_H-M   'P 1'
#
loop_
_entity.id
_entity.type
_entity.pdbx_description
1 polymer ?
#
loop_
_entity_poly.entity_id
_entity_poly.type
_entity_poly.pdbx_seq_one_letter_code
_entity_poly.pdbx_strand_id
1 'polypeptide(L)'
;PLGTGNDLSRSFGWGGSFPFAWKSAIKRTLHRASTGPICYLDSWHASVTMPAGEPVELPHCMKVAEELTIDQDMVLQGQMPRKVACLDGVFYNYFSIGMDAQVAYGFHNLRNEKPYLAQGPIANKLKYSGYSCSQG
;
A
#
# COMPACT_ATOMS: atom_id res chain seq x y z
N PRO A 1 -6.64 -13.38 -6.42
CA PRO A 1 -7.39 -12.14 -6.09
C PRO A 1 -8.52 -12.42 -5.08
N LEU A 2 -8.20 -12.47 -3.78
CA LEU A 2 -9.16 -12.82 -2.71
C LEU A 2 -9.69 -11.61 -1.93
N GLY A 3 -9.11 -10.41 -2.13
CA GLY A 3 -9.52 -9.17 -1.47
C GLY A 3 -10.29 -8.22 -2.39
N THR A 4 -10.39 -6.95 -1.99
CA THR A 4 -10.97 -5.86 -2.81
C THR A 4 -9.92 -5.14 -3.67
N GLY A 5 -8.68 -4.99 -3.18
CA GLY A 5 -7.56 -4.36 -3.90
C GLY A 5 -6.68 -5.38 -4.62
N ASN A 6 -7.09 -5.78 -5.82
CA ASN A 6 -6.43 -6.83 -6.60
C ASN A 6 -5.80 -6.27 -7.89
N ASP A 7 -5.14 -5.12 -7.82
CA ASP A 7 -4.73 -4.37 -9.02
C ASP A 7 -3.70 -5.14 -9.84
N LEU A 8 -2.65 -5.69 -9.21
CA LEU A 8 -1.68 -6.55 -9.90
C LEU A 8 -2.35 -7.73 -10.60
N SER A 9 -3.33 -8.36 -9.95
CA SER A 9 -4.09 -9.47 -10.57
C SER A 9 -4.89 -9.01 -11.80
N ARG A 10 -5.35 -7.76 -11.83
CA ARG A 10 -6.01 -7.17 -13.01
C ARG A 10 -4.97 -6.89 -14.10
N SER A 11 -3.86 -6.24 -13.74
CA SER A 11 -2.78 -5.87 -14.68
C SER A 11 -2.18 -7.09 -15.38
N PHE A 12 -2.02 -8.21 -14.68
CA PHE A 12 -1.49 -9.46 -15.26
C PHE A 12 -2.56 -10.36 -15.92
N GLY A 13 -3.83 -9.94 -15.97
CA GLY A 13 -4.90 -10.76 -16.57
C GLY A 13 -5.29 -12.01 -15.76
N TRP A 14 -5.06 -11.99 -14.44
CA TRP A 14 -5.53 -13.02 -13.50
C TRP A 14 -6.95 -12.73 -13.02
N GLY A 15 -7.47 -11.53 -13.31
CA GLY A 15 -8.83 -11.10 -13.03
C GLY A 15 -8.96 -10.37 -11.70
N GLY A 16 -10.15 -9.83 -11.44
CA GLY A 16 -10.42 -8.95 -10.30
C GLY A 16 -10.92 -9.63 -9.03
N SER A 17 -11.36 -10.88 -9.12
CA SER A 17 -11.94 -11.65 -8.02
C SER A 17 -11.78 -13.14 -8.25
N PHE A 18 -11.91 -13.93 -7.19
CA PHE A 18 -11.88 -15.37 -7.26
C PHE A 18 -13.29 -15.94 -7.51
N PRO A 19 -13.48 -16.85 -8.50
CA PRO A 19 -14.80 -17.40 -8.81
C PRO A 19 -15.42 -18.25 -7.68
N PHE A 20 -16.76 -18.27 -7.61
CA PHE A 20 -17.53 -19.11 -6.67
C PHE A 20 -17.28 -20.61 -6.83
N ALA A 21 -16.98 -21.07 -8.05
CA ALA A 21 -16.56 -22.44 -8.33
C ALA A 21 -15.12 -22.69 -7.84
N TRP A 22 -14.90 -22.56 -6.53
CA TRP A 22 -13.59 -22.37 -5.93
C TRP A 22 -12.62 -23.53 -6.21
N LYS A 23 -13.08 -24.79 -6.15
CA LYS A 23 -12.22 -25.96 -6.41
C LYS A 23 -11.62 -25.94 -7.82
N SER A 24 -12.44 -25.68 -8.83
CA SER A 24 -11.98 -25.64 -10.22
C SER A 24 -11.16 -24.38 -10.50
N ALA A 25 -11.51 -23.25 -9.88
CA ALA A 25 -10.74 -22.02 -9.96
C ALA A 25 -9.34 -22.19 -9.34
N ILE A 26 -9.21 -22.85 -8.19
CA ILE A 26 -7.90 -23.09 -7.55
C ILE A 26 -7.04 -23.94 -8.47
N LYS A 27 -7.57 -25.06 -8.98
CA LYS A 27 -6.83 -25.91 -9.93
C LYS A 27 -6.35 -25.13 -11.15
N ARG A 28 -7.21 -24.29 -11.75
CA ARG A 28 -6.83 -23.44 -12.89
C ARG A 28 -5.76 -22.40 -12.51
N THR A 29 -5.89 -21.75 -11.36
CA THR A 29 -4.90 -20.77 -10.88
C THR A 29 -3.55 -21.44 -10.63
N LEU A 30 -3.53 -22.59 -9.95
CA LEU A 30 -2.29 -23.35 -9.70
C LEU A 30 -1.66 -23.83 -11.01
N HIS A 31 -2.47 -24.32 -11.95
CA HIS A 31 -1.99 -24.68 -13.28
C HIS A 31 -1.37 -23.48 -14.01
N ARG A 32 -2.04 -22.32 -14.02
CA ARG A 32 -1.52 -21.07 -14.61
C ARG A 32 -0.24 -20.60 -13.92
N ALA A 33 -0.12 -20.74 -12.60
CA ALA A 33 1.09 -20.41 -11.87
C ALA A 33 2.25 -21.35 -12.23
N SER A 34 1.96 -22.64 -12.43
CA SER A 34 2.98 -23.65 -12.74
C SER A 34 3.43 -23.66 -14.20
N THR A 35 2.57 -23.25 -15.13
CA THR A 35 2.82 -23.33 -16.59
C THR A 35 2.91 -21.96 -17.27
N GLY A 36 2.64 -20.90 -16.52
CA GLY A 36 2.66 -19.54 -17.03
C GLY A 36 4.08 -19.09 -17.38
N PRO A 37 4.23 -18.21 -18.39
CA PRO A 37 5.52 -17.64 -18.72
C PRO A 37 6.03 -16.77 -17.57
N ILE A 38 7.34 -16.81 -17.34
CA ILE A 38 8.01 -15.88 -16.43
C ILE A 38 7.99 -14.50 -17.10
N CYS A 39 7.58 -13.49 -16.35
CA CYS A 39 7.60 -12.09 -16.79
C CYS A 39 8.39 -11.25 -15.79
N TYR A 40 9.03 -10.20 -16.31
CA TYR A 40 9.65 -9.18 -15.47
C TYR A 40 8.57 -8.25 -14.93
N LEU A 41 8.71 -7.89 -13.66
CA LEU A 41 7.87 -6.90 -13.00
C LEU A 41 8.79 -5.84 -12.42
N ASP A 42 8.59 -4.61 -12.87
CA ASP A 42 9.32 -3.47 -12.34
C ASP A 42 8.92 -3.23 -10.88
N SER A 43 9.89 -2.82 -10.08
CA SER A 43 9.70 -2.47 -8.68
C SER A 43 10.23 -1.07 -8.41
N TRP A 44 9.53 -0.37 -7.53
CA TRP A 44 9.85 0.99 -7.13
C TRP A 44 10.47 0.93 -5.74
N HIS A 45 11.72 1.35 -5.62
CA HIS A 45 12.33 1.60 -4.33
C HIS A 45 11.97 3.01 -3.87
N ALA A 46 11.32 3.13 -2.72
CA ALA A 46 10.93 4.41 -2.14
C ALA A 46 11.65 4.63 -0.82
N SER A 47 12.25 5.80 -0.67
CA SER A 47 12.93 6.27 0.53
C SER A 47 12.22 7.51 1.07
N VAL A 48 11.79 7.45 2.33
CA VAL A 48 11.07 8.52 3.02
C VAL A 48 11.89 8.97 4.21
N THR A 49 12.14 10.27 4.30
CA THR A 49 12.93 10.87 5.37
C THR A 49 12.02 11.71 6.25
N MET A 50 12.03 11.46 7.55
CA MET A 50 11.18 12.19 8.50
C MET A 50 11.90 12.50 9.82
N PRO A 51 11.45 13.52 10.57
CA PRO A 51 11.95 13.78 11.92
C PRO A 51 11.84 12.52 12.80
N ALA A 52 12.93 12.16 13.48
CA ALA A 52 12.92 11.01 14.38
C ALA A 52 12.23 11.35 15.71
N GLY A 53 11.55 10.37 16.30
CA GLY A 53 10.95 10.45 17.62
C GLY A 53 9.43 10.31 17.66
N GLU A 54 8.74 10.38 16.51
CA GLU A 54 7.33 10.02 16.45
C GLU A 54 7.18 8.50 16.21
N PRO A 55 6.41 7.78 17.05
CA PRO A 55 6.10 6.39 16.79
C PRO A 55 5.20 6.28 15.56
N VAL A 56 5.77 5.83 14.44
CA VAL A 56 5.02 5.57 13.21
C VAL A 56 4.76 4.08 13.07
N GLU A 57 3.50 3.70 12.91
CA GLU A 57 3.15 2.36 12.45
C GLU A 57 3.50 2.26 10.96
N LEU A 58 4.57 1.52 10.66
CA LEU A 58 5.04 1.36 9.29
C LEU A 58 4.18 0.32 8.54
N PRO A 59 3.80 0.60 7.28
CA PRO A 59 3.20 -0.42 6.43
C PRO A 59 4.21 -1.55 6.20
N HIS A 60 3.71 -2.77 5.98
CA HIS A 60 4.56 -3.97 5.80
C HIS A 60 5.60 -3.86 4.67
N CYS A 61 5.39 -2.97 3.70
CA CYS A 61 6.33 -2.74 2.60
C CYS A 61 7.50 -1.81 2.96
N MET A 62 7.46 -1.14 4.11
CA MET A 62 8.50 -0.20 4.56
C MET A 62 9.19 -0.68 5.84
N LYS A 63 10.48 -0.33 5.97
CA LYS A 63 11.33 -0.62 7.12
C LYS A 63 12.21 0.59 7.41
N VAL A 64 12.62 0.74 8.67
CA VAL A 64 13.65 1.73 9.02
C VAL A 64 14.96 1.27 8.42
N ALA A 65 15.56 2.10 7.58
CA ALA A 65 16.86 1.85 6.97
C ALA A 65 17.97 2.18 7.97
N GLU A 66 18.02 3.43 8.46
CA GLU A 66 18.99 3.91 9.44
C GLU A 66 18.42 5.12 10.23
N GLU A 67 18.82 5.26 11.50
CA GLU A 67 18.69 6.53 12.24
C GLU A 67 19.99 7.32 12.03
N LEU A 68 19.92 8.42 11.28
CA LEU A 68 21.08 9.27 11.04
C LEU A 68 21.11 10.41 12.07
N THR A 69 22.23 10.55 12.77
CA THR A 69 22.59 11.76 13.52
C THR A 69 23.30 12.70 12.56
N ILE A 70 22.72 13.88 12.30
CA ILE A 70 23.40 14.89 11.50
C ILE A 70 24.45 15.54 12.41
N ASP A 71 25.71 15.15 12.23
CA ASP A 71 26.83 15.74 12.94
C ASP A 71 27.08 17.18 12.44
N GLN A 72 27.34 18.06 13.40
CA GLN A 72 27.45 19.51 13.23
C GLN A 72 28.58 19.91 12.28
N ASP A 73 28.28 20.38 11.06
CA ASP A 73 29.15 21.34 10.36
C ASP A 73 28.49 22.20 9.26
N MET A 74 27.16 22.19 9.12
CA MET A 74 26.45 23.15 8.26
C MET A 74 25.25 23.77 8.97
N VAL A 75 25.55 24.60 9.98
CA VAL A 75 24.59 25.52 10.61
C VAL A 75 24.49 26.77 9.75
N LEU A 76 23.53 26.82 8.82
CA LEU A 76 22.99 28.08 8.33
C LEU A 76 21.47 27.96 8.11
N GLN A 77 20.74 28.66 9.00
CA GLN A 77 19.33 29.07 8.91
C GLN A 77 18.23 28.01 9.14
N GLY A 78 17.83 27.88 10.42
CA GLY A 78 16.43 27.62 10.79
C GLY A 78 16.07 26.19 11.20
N GLN A 79 16.16 25.91 12.51
CA GLN A 79 15.54 24.80 13.27
C GLN A 79 15.13 23.54 12.49
N MET A 80 16.05 22.58 12.36
CA MET A 80 15.76 21.20 11.93
C MET A 80 15.84 20.24 13.13
N PRO A 81 15.00 19.18 13.18
CA PRO A 81 15.02 18.19 14.24
C PRO A 81 16.35 17.42 14.27
N ARG A 82 16.92 17.26 15.47
CA ARG A 82 18.28 16.74 15.76
C ARG A 82 18.52 15.27 15.37
N LYS A 83 17.48 14.55 14.95
CA LYS A 83 17.56 13.15 14.52
C LYS A 83 16.58 12.94 13.38
N VAL A 84 16.99 12.18 12.38
CA VAL A 84 16.20 11.89 11.18
C VAL A 84 16.07 10.38 11.03
N ALA A 85 14.86 9.91 10.78
CA ALA A 85 14.59 8.52 10.45
C ALA A 85 14.48 8.38 8.93
N CYS A 86 15.22 7.43 8.36
CA CYS A 86 15.09 7.03 6.96
C CYS A 86 14.28 5.74 6.88
N LEU A 87 13.23 5.72 6.04
CA LEU A 87 12.34 4.60 5.82
C LEU A 87 12.49 4.15 4.36
N ASP A 88 12.82 2.88 4.15
CA ASP A 88 12.97 2.30 2.82
C ASP A 88 11.94 1.20 2.59
N GLY A 89 11.44 1.11 1.36
CA GLY A 89 10.48 0.09 0.98
C GLY A 89 10.41 -0.14 -0.52
N VAL A 90 9.78 -1.26 -0.88
CA VAL A 90 9.57 -1.64 -2.28
C VAL A 90 8.08 -1.69 -2.59
N PHE A 91 7.70 -1.04 -3.69
CA PHE A 91 6.33 -0.97 -4.18
C PHE A 91 6.24 -1.55 -5.60
N TYR A 92 5.14 -2.25 -5.87
CA TYR A 92 4.90 -2.90 -7.17
C TYR A 92 3.68 -2.35 -7.90
N ASN A 93 2.89 -1.50 -7.24
CA ASN A 93 1.60 -1.03 -7.76
C ASN A 93 1.59 0.49 -7.90
N TYR A 94 1.52 1.22 -6.79
CA TYR A 94 1.56 2.68 -6.78
C TYR A 94 1.99 3.20 -5.40
N PHE A 95 2.43 4.46 -5.38
CA PHE A 95 2.64 5.30 -4.20
C PHE A 95 1.93 6.63 -4.44
N SER A 96 1.21 7.16 -3.44
CA SER A 96 0.43 8.39 -3.59
C SER A 96 0.56 9.31 -2.39
N ILE A 97 0.36 10.60 -2.64
CA ILE A 97 0.34 11.70 -1.65
C ILE A 97 -0.85 12.62 -1.92
N GLY A 98 -1.28 13.38 -0.92
CA GLY A 98 -2.40 14.33 -1.04
C GLY A 98 -3.77 13.66 -0.96
N MET A 99 -4.73 14.14 -1.77
CA MET A 99 -6.15 13.75 -1.69
C MET A 99 -6.34 12.23 -1.85
N ASP A 100 -5.68 11.60 -2.82
CA ASP A 100 -5.78 10.15 -3.03
C ASP A 100 -5.33 9.35 -1.79
N ALA A 101 -4.19 9.73 -1.22
CA ALA A 101 -3.67 9.12 0.01
C ALA A 101 -4.61 9.34 1.20
N GLN A 102 -5.22 10.52 1.32
CA GLN A 102 -6.17 10.83 2.38
C GLN A 102 -7.44 9.97 2.30
N VAL A 103 -7.99 9.79 1.09
CA VAL A 103 -9.16 8.92 0.84
C VAL A 103 -8.82 7.46 1.16
N ALA A 104 -7.67 6.97 0.68
CA ALA A 104 -7.20 5.62 0.96
C ALA A 104 -6.99 5.38 2.46
N TYR A 105 -6.40 6.34 3.17
CA TYR A 105 -6.19 6.30 4.61
C TYR A 105 -7.53 6.28 5.38
N GLY A 106 -8.48 7.14 5.01
CA GLY A 106 -9.80 7.17 5.65
C GLY A 106 -10.55 5.84 5.50
N PHE A 107 -10.50 5.22 4.32
CA PHE A 107 -11.08 3.90 4.09
C PHE A 107 -10.34 2.78 4.85
N HIS A 108 -9.02 2.87 4.98
CA HIS A 108 -8.22 1.94 5.78
C HIS A 108 -8.64 1.98 7.26
N ASN A 109 -8.74 3.17 7.85
CA ASN A 109 -9.19 3.31 9.24
C ASN A 109 -10.60 2.77 9.45
N LEU A 110 -11.55 3.07 8.55
CA LEU A 110 -12.90 2.49 8.60
C LEU A 110 -12.87 0.96 8.67
N ARG A 111 -12.00 0.34 7.87
CA ARG A 111 -11.87 -1.12 7.81
C ARG A 111 -11.27 -1.69 9.09
N ASN A 112 -10.32 -0.99 9.72
CA ASN A 112 -9.73 -1.40 10.99
C ASN A 112 -10.71 -1.24 12.16
N GLU A 113 -11.42 -0.12 12.24
CA GLU A 113 -12.38 0.16 13.31
C GLU A 113 -13.66 -0.67 13.19
N LYS A 114 -14.18 -0.84 11.97
CA LYS A 114 -15.46 -1.48 11.69
C LYS A 114 -15.32 -2.52 10.57
N PRO A 115 -14.61 -3.64 10.81
CA PRO A 115 -14.37 -4.65 9.78
C PRO A 115 -15.65 -5.27 9.23
N TYR A 116 -16.73 -5.31 10.02
CA TYR A 116 -18.05 -5.77 9.58
C TYR A 116 -18.65 -4.92 8.46
N LEU A 117 -18.25 -3.64 8.35
CA LEU A 117 -18.63 -2.76 7.25
C LEU A 117 -17.80 -3.03 5.98
N ALA A 118 -16.66 -3.71 6.08
CA ALA A 118 -15.70 -3.88 5.00
C ALA A 118 -15.65 -5.31 4.41
N GLN A 119 -16.73 -6.10 4.54
CA GLN A 119 -16.73 -7.54 4.23
C GLN A 119 -16.94 -7.88 2.74
N GLY A 120 -17.38 -6.93 1.91
CA GLY A 120 -17.82 -7.21 0.54
C GLY A 120 -17.14 -6.35 -0.52
N PRO A 121 -16.64 -6.91 -1.64
CA PRO A 121 -15.98 -6.13 -2.69
C PRO A 121 -16.85 -5.01 -3.29
N ILE A 122 -18.16 -5.24 -3.46
CA ILE A 122 -19.10 -4.23 -3.98
C ILE A 122 -19.32 -3.12 -2.94
N ALA A 123 -19.62 -3.50 -1.70
CA ALA A 123 -19.83 -2.55 -0.60
C ALA A 123 -18.58 -1.70 -0.35
N ASN A 124 -17.39 -2.31 -0.42
CA ASN A 124 -16.11 -1.63 -0.24
C ASN A 124 -15.86 -0.61 -1.35
N LYS A 125 -16.17 -0.94 -2.60
CA LYS A 125 -16.08 0.02 -3.72
C LYS A 125 -17.02 1.21 -3.54
N LEU A 126 -18.28 0.97 -3.18
CA LEU A 126 -19.25 2.04 -2.94
C LEU A 126 -18.80 2.97 -1.81
N LYS A 127 -18.30 2.41 -0.71
CA LYS A 127 -17.78 3.19 0.41
C LYS A 127 -16.56 4.00 0.02
N TYR A 128 -15.62 3.38 -0.69
CA TYR A 128 -14.43 4.05 -1.19
C TYR A 128 -14.80 5.25 -2.09
N SER A 129 -15.74 5.05 -3.03
CA SER A 129 -16.29 6.15 -3.84
C SER A 129 -16.94 7.24 -2.98
N GLY A 130 -17.64 6.88 -1.90
CA GLY A 130 -18.19 7.85 -0.95
C GLY A 130 -17.13 8.71 -0.27
N TYR A 131 -16.01 8.12 0.15
CA TYR A 131 -14.88 8.88 0.69
C TYR A 131 -14.29 9.84 -0.37
N SER A 132 -14.13 9.38 -1.61
CA SER A 132 -13.67 10.24 -2.72
C SER A 132 -14.58 11.44 -2.96
N CYS A 133 -15.91 11.29 -2.85
CA CYS A 133 -16.84 12.40 -3.04
C CYS A 133 -16.90 13.38 -1.87
N SER A 134 -16.49 12.96 -0.67
CA SER A 134 -16.49 13.81 0.53
C SER A 134 -15.23 14.66 0.70
N GLN A 135 -14.16 14.32 -0.04
CA GLN A 135 -12.86 14.97 0.02
C GLN A 135 -12.63 15.68 -1.32
N GLY A 136 -13.17 16.90 -1.46
CA GLY A 136 -13.10 17.72 -2.67
C GLY A 136 -13.74 19.08 -2.48
#